data_AF-A0A7C3C1J4-F1
#
_entry.id   AF-A0A7C3C1J4-F1
#
_cell.length_a   1.000
_cell.length_b   1.000
_cell.length_c   1.000
_cell.angle_alpha   90.00
_cell.angle_beta   90.00
_cell.angle_gamma   90.00
#
_symmetry.space_group_name_H-M   'P 1'
#
loop_
_entity.id
_entity.type
_entity.pdbx_description
1 polymer ?
#
loop_
_entity_poly.entity_id
_entity_poly.type
_entity_poly.pdbx_seq_one_letter_code
_entity_poly.pdbx_strand_id
1 'polypeptide(L)'
;MDIAKECRDILTQEGINSQSSIDFDVNGEVMSLTLDYIIDTYMQASAESQLVFYSALKKALESKEMGIEKFFEGMGQLLLMTQLSKKFDLD
;
A
#
# COMPACT_ATOMS: atom_id res chain seq x y z
N MET A 1 13.57 11.46 -9.42
CA MET A 1 13.34 10.08 -8.95
C MET A 1 11.85 9.86 -9.00
N ASP A 2 11.40 8.85 -9.72
CA ASP A 2 9.98 8.48 -9.78
C ASP A 2 9.74 7.37 -8.76
N ILE A 3 9.22 7.74 -7.59
CA ILE A 3 9.05 6.79 -6.47
C ILE A 3 8.04 5.69 -6.82
N ALA A 4 7.01 6.02 -7.61
CA ALA A 4 6.01 5.05 -8.04
C ALA A 4 6.66 3.95 -8.89
N LYS A 5 7.53 4.36 -9.83
CA LYS A 5 8.31 3.43 -10.63
C LYS A 5 9.22 2.55 -9.75
N GLU A 6 9.96 3.14 -8.81
CA GLU A 6 10.87 2.40 -7.93
C GLU A 6 10.13 1.34 -7.07
N CYS A 7 8.94 1.67 -6.54
CA CYS A 7 8.11 0.70 -5.82
C CYS A 7 7.70 -0.49 -6.70
N ARG A 8 7.33 -0.24 -7.96
CA ARG A 8 6.95 -1.31 -8.91
C ARG A 8 8.13 -2.15 -9.36
N ASP A 9 9.30 -1.51 -9.53
CA ASP A 9 10.54 -2.21 -9.86
C ASP A 9 10.91 -3.18 -8.73
N ILE A 10 10.78 -2.76 -7.46
CA ILE A 10 10.95 -3.63 -6.29
C ILE A 10 10.03 -4.84 -6.37
N LEU A 11 8.72 -4.64 -6.59
CA LEU A 11 7.77 -5.76 -6.69
C LEU A 11 8.18 -6.73 -7.81
N THR A 12 8.55 -6.20 -8.97
CA THR A 12 8.97 -7.00 -10.13
C THR A 12 10.23 -7.82 -9.83
N GLN A 13 11.22 -7.22 -9.15
CA GLN A 13 12.47 -7.89 -8.76
C GLN A 13 12.22 -9.06 -7.79
N GLU A 14 11.20 -8.93 -6.94
CA GLU A 14 10.77 -9.97 -5.99
C GLU A 14 9.79 -10.97 -6.61
N GLY A 15 9.53 -10.87 -7.92
CA GLY A 15 8.61 -11.76 -8.64
C GLY A 15 7.13 -11.52 -8.31
N ILE A 16 6.80 -10.37 -7.73
CA ILE A 16 5.44 -10.00 -7.33
C ILE A 16 4.78 -9.20 -8.46
N ASN A 17 3.61 -9.66 -8.90
CA ASN A 17 2.79 -8.92 -9.84
C ASN A 17 2.08 -7.75 -9.12
N SER A 18 2.32 -6.50 -9.54
CA SER A 18 1.67 -5.33 -8.94
C SER A 18 0.14 -5.31 -9.14
N GLN A 19 -0.36 -6.06 -10.13
CA GLN A 19 -1.80 -6.24 -10.37
C GLN A 19 -2.42 -7.30 -9.46
N SER A 20 -1.63 -8.00 -8.63
CA SER A 20 -2.18 -8.83 -7.55
C SER A 20 -2.94 -7.96 -6.56
N SER A 21 -3.96 -8.54 -5.94
CA SER A 21 -4.82 -7.86 -4.97
C SER A 21 -4.73 -8.49 -3.59
N ILE A 22 -5.00 -7.68 -2.57
CA ILE A 22 -5.23 -8.10 -1.20
C ILE A 22 -6.70 -7.87 -0.89
N ASP A 23 -7.35 -8.89 -0.31
CA ASP A 23 -8.72 -8.82 0.15
C ASP A 23 -8.77 -8.34 1.60
N PHE A 24 -9.62 -7.35 1.86
CA PHE A 24 -9.85 -6.78 3.18
C PHE A 24 -11.31 -6.98 3.56
N ASP A 25 -11.56 -7.61 4.71
CA ASP A 25 -12.90 -7.60 5.32
C ASP A 25 -13.10 -6.26 6.03
N VAL A 26 -14.08 -5.51 5.56
CA VAL A 26 -14.51 -4.25 6.15
C VAL A 26 -16.00 -4.36 6.47
N ASN A 27 -16.30 -4.52 7.76
CA ASN A 27 -17.66 -4.64 8.27
C ASN A 27 -18.49 -5.75 7.59
N GLY A 28 -17.87 -6.87 7.20
CA GLY A 28 -18.51 -7.99 6.53
C GLY A 28 -18.59 -7.86 5.00
N GLU A 29 -18.08 -6.76 4.42
CA GLU A 29 -17.90 -6.62 2.98
C GLU A 29 -16.43 -6.83 2.61
N VAL A 30 -16.18 -7.68 1.61
CA VAL A 30 -14.83 -7.90 1.08
C VAL A 30 -14.50 -6.81 0.06
N MET A 31 -13.49 -6.01 0.37
CA MET A 31 -12.90 -5.04 -0.55
C MET A 31 -11.53 -5.52 -1.02
N SER A 32 -11.34 -5.65 -2.32
CA SER A 32 -10.06 -6.05 -2.92
C SER A 32 -9.30 -4.82 -3.44
N LEU A 33 -8.06 -4.63 -3.01
CA LEU A 33 -7.17 -3.57 -3.51
C LEU A 33 -5.95 -4.17 -4.20
N THR A 34 -5.63 -3.70 -5.41
CA THR A 34 -4.37 -4.05 -6.06
C THR A 34 -3.20 -3.37 -5.37
N LEU A 35 -2.02 -4.01 -5.39
CA LEU A 35 -0.80 -3.39 -4.87
C LEU A 35 -0.50 -2.07 -5.60
N ASP A 36 -0.75 -2.05 -6.91
CA ASP A 36 -0.59 -0.87 -7.77
C ASP A 36 -1.51 0.29 -7.34
N TYR A 37 -2.78 0.00 -7.01
CA TYR A 37 -3.71 1.01 -6.49
C TYR A 37 -3.25 1.57 -5.13
N ILE A 38 -2.73 0.71 -4.25
CA ILE A 38 -2.17 1.16 -2.96
C ILE A 38 -0.98 2.09 -3.23
N ILE A 39 -0.04 1.70 -4.10
CA ILE A 39 1.11 2.55 -4.48
C ILE A 39 0.60 3.90 -5.00
N ASP A 40 -0.25 3.90 -6.02
CA ASP A 40 -0.72 5.13 -6.66
C ASP A 40 -1.43 6.06 -5.68
N THR A 41 -2.21 5.50 -4.75
CA THR A 41 -2.88 6.30 -3.72
C THR A 41 -1.87 7.02 -2.81
N TYR A 42 -0.83 6.33 -2.34
CA TYR A 42 0.20 6.96 -1.51
C TYR A 42 1.11 7.90 -2.32
N MET A 43 1.25 7.69 -3.63
CA MET A 43 2.00 8.60 -4.51
C MET A 43 1.29 9.93 -4.76
N GLN A 44 -0.02 10.03 -4.47
CA GLN A 44 -0.75 11.30 -4.50
C GLN A 44 -0.57 12.15 -3.22
N ALA A 45 0.06 11.60 -2.18
CA ALA A 45 0.34 12.32 -0.94
C ALA A 45 1.53 13.31 -1.09
N SER A 46 1.87 14.00 -0.01
CA SER A 46 3.04 14.88 0.02
C SER A 46 4.33 14.11 -0.28
N ALA A 47 5.34 14.80 -0.84
CA ALA A 47 6.63 14.18 -1.17
C ALA A 47 7.29 13.48 0.03
N GLU A 48 7.11 14.02 1.24
CA GLU A 48 7.59 13.39 2.48
C GLU A 48 6.88 12.05 2.73
N SER A 49 5.55 12.00 2.63
CA SER A 49 4.78 10.77 2.78
C SER A 49 5.14 9.72 1.72
N GLN A 50 5.43 10.14 0.49
CA GLN A 50 5.91 9.23 -0.56
C GLN A 50 7.24 8.59 -0.18
N LEU A 51 8.18 9.39 0.34
CA LEU A 51 9.49 8.91 0.80
C LEU A 51 9.37 7.98 2.00
N VAL A 52 8.44 8.26 2.93
CA VAL A 52 8.16 7.38 4.08
C VAL A 52 7.62 6.03 3.59
N PHE A 53 6.65 6.02 2.67
CA PHE A 53 6.11 4.80 2.07
C PHE A 53 7.23 3.96 1.44
N TYR A 54 8.02 4.58 0.56
CA TYR A 54 9.13 3.91 -0.12
C TYR A 54 10.18 3.36 0.84
N SER A 55 10.55 4.14 1.87
CA SER A 55 11.51 3.71 2.87
C SER A 55 10.98 2.52 3.69
N ALA A 56 9.69 2.51 4.00
CA ALA A 56 9.04 1.40 4.70
C ALA A 56 8.98 0.15 3.81
N LEU A 57 8.66 0.28 2.52
CA LEU A 57 8.71 -0.84 1.57
C LEU A 57 10.11 -1.45 1.50
N LYS A 58 11.16 -0.62 1.40
CA LYS A 58 12.54 -1.10 1.41
C LYS A 58 12.90 -1.85 2.70
N LYS A 59 12.45 -1.35 3.86
CA LYS A 59 12.65 -2.05 5.13
C LYS A 59 11.89 -3.38 5.19
N ALA A 60 10.72 -3.47 4.58
CA ALA A 60 9.96 -4.71 4.49
C ALA A 60 10.68 -5.77 3.66
N LEU A 61 11.46 -5.38 2.63
CA LEU A 61 12.32 -6.31 1.87
C LEU A 61 13.41 -6.93 2.74
N GLU A 62 14.01 -6.13 3.63
CA GLU A 62 15.12 -6.55 4.48
C GLU A 62 14.66 -7.41 5.67
N SER A 63 13.36 -7.38 6.00
CA SER A 63 12.79 -8.09 7.13
C SER A 63 12.22 -9.44 6.73
N LYS A 64 12.73 -10.52 7.36
CA LYS A 64 12.15 -11.87 7.22
C LYS A 64 10.77 -12.02 7.89
N GLU A 65 10.41 -11.13 8.82
CA GLU A 65 9.15 -11.21 9.58
C GLU A 65 8.04 -10.29 9.03
N MET A 66 8.41 -9.11 8.52
CA MET A 66 7.47 -8.06 8.10
C MET A 66 7.28 -8.00 6.57
N GLY A 67 7.63 -9.08 5.87
CA GLY A 67 7.79 -9.15 4.41
C GLY A 67 6.72 -8.42 3.60
N ILE A 68 7.03 -8.14 2.33
CA ILE A 68 6.25 -7.27 1.42
C ILE A 68 4.73 -7.42 1.55
N GLU A 69 4.22 -8.65 1.66
CA GLU A 69 2.80 -8.94 1.90
C GLU A 69 2.24 -8.19 3.13
N LYS A 70 2.88 -8.31 4.31
CA LYS A 70 2.45 -7.65 5.54
C LYS A 70 2.56 -6.14 5.47
N PHE A 71 3.55 -5.63 4.75
CA PHE A 71 3.63 -4.19 4.46
C PHE A 71 2.39 -3.72 3.69
N PHE A 72 2.04 -4.38 2.58
CA PHE A 72 0.90 -3.97 1.76
C PHE A 72 -0.46 -4.23 2.43
N GLU A 73 -0.60 -5.27 3.25
CA GLU A 73 -1.77 -5.46 4.12
C GLU A 73 -1.95 -4.25 5.05
N GLY A 74 -0.89 -3.83 5.75
CA GLY A 74 -0.95 -2.69 6.67
C GLY A 74 -1.26 -1.37 5.97
N MET A 75 -0.63 -1.11 4.82
CA MET A 75 -0.89 0.10 4.04
C MET A 75 -2.30 0.12 3.45
N GLY A 76 -2.81 -1.03 2.97
CA GLY A 76 -4.18 -1.16 2.49
C GLY A 76 -5.21 -0.93 3.59
N GLN A 77 -4.99 -1.49 4.79
CA GLN A 77 -5.86 -1.23 5.96
C GLN A 77 -5.88 0.26 6.33
N LEU A 78 -4.72 0.92 6.41
CA LEU A 78 -4.65 2.36 6.72
C LEU A 78 -5.39 3.22 5.68
N LEU A 79 -5.24 2.87 4.39
CA LEU A 79 -5.94 3.54 3.30
C LEU A 79 -7.45 3.39 3.47
N LEU A 80 -7.95 2.17 3.68
CA LEU A 80 -9.38 1.90 3.87
C LEU A 80 -9.94 2.62 5.11
N MET A 81 -9.22 2.59 6.24
CA MET A 81 -9.62 3.31 7.45
C MET A 81 -9.74 4.81 7.20
N THR A 82 -8.81 5.40 6.45
CA THR A 82 -8.82 6.83 6.10
C THR A 82 -9.97 7.18 5.14
N GLN A 83 -10.30 6.29 4.20
CA GLN A 83 -11.43 6.49 3.30
C GLN A 83 -12.77 6.35 4.02
N LEU A 84 -12.89 5.38 4.92
CA LEU A 84 -14.08 5.19 5.76
C LEU A 84 -14.27 6.38 6.71
N SER A 85 -13.22 6.86 7.38
CA SER A 85 -13.34 8.02 8.26
C SER A 85 -13.88 9.24 7.51
N LYS A 86 -13.37 9.54 6.31
CA LYS A 86 -13.89 10.61 5.45
C LYS A 86 -15.35 10.41 5.01
N LYS A 87 -15.82 9.17 4.93
CA LYS A 87 -17.20 8.83 4.58
C LYS A 87 -18.15 8.98 5.77
N PHE A 88 -17.64 8.82 6.99
CA PHE A 88 -18.39 8.97 8.24
C PHE A 88 -18.24 10.35 8.89
N ASP A 89 -17.30 11.17 8.43
CA ASP A 89 -17.28 12.63 8.65
C ASP A 89 -18.44 13.27 7.85
N LEU A 90 -19.67 13.06 8.33
CA LEU A 90 -20.85 13.86 8.00
C LEU A 90 -21.00 14.91 9.11
N ASP A 91 -20.63 16.15 8.79
CA ASP A 91 -20.81 17.42 9.54
C ASP A 91 -20.30 17.49 11.00
#